data_AF-A0A4Y2E1H3-F1
#
_entry.id   AF-A0A4Y2E1H3-F1
#
_cell.length_a   1.000
_cell.length_b   1.000
_cell.length_c   1.000
_cell.angle_alpha   90.00
_cell.angle_beta   90.00
_cell.angle_gamma   90.00
#
_symmetry.space_group_name_H-M   'P 1'
#
loop_
_entity.id
_entity.type
_entity.pdbx_description
1 polymer ?
#
loop_
_entity_poly.entity_id
_entity_poly.type
_entity_poly.pdbx_seq_one_letter_code
_entity_poly.pdbx_strand_id
1 'polypeptide(L)'
;MNEGETPHEGWVPACYLEKSTAFDTLSSYVVTEADMDPKELEALQNREAIVKELVETEEDFAKDMQFVVENYYKQMDNPRLPKEFRDRKGSVFGNFKDICDFHNNVLMKGVNYHANQPTKLGKTFLRL
;
A
#
# COMPACT_ATOMS: atom_id res chain seq x y z
N MET A 1 -43.61 -26.46 -28.76
CA MET A 1 -43.24 -25.22 -29.47
C MET A 1 -43.24 -24.14 -28.41
N ASN A 2 -42.07 -23.75 -27.89
CA ASN A 2 -41.97 -22.65 -26.93
C ASN A 2 -41.74 -21.37 -27.71
N GLU A 3 -42.68 -20.44 -27.63
CA GLU A 3 -42.58 -19.11 -28.19
C GLU A 3 -41.49 -18.34 -27.45
N GLY A 4 -40.49 -17.84 -28.18
CA GLY A 4 -39.41 -17.06 -27.61
C GLY A 4 -39.93 -15.71 -27.16
N GLU A 5 -39.79 -15.41 -25.87
CA GLU A 5 -40.11 -14.10 -25.30
C GLU A 5 -39.35 -13.00 -26.05
N THR A 6 -40.08 -12.01 -26.54
CA THR A 6 -39.51 -10.81 -27.15
C THR A 6 -38.93 -9.91 -26.07
N PRO A 7 -37.79 -9.24 -26.30
CA PRO A 7 -37.27 -8.26 -25.36
C PRO A 7 -38.31 -7.17 -25.07
N HIS A 8 -38.59 -6.93 -23.79
CA HIS A 8 -39.50 -5.88 -23.34
C HIS A 8 -38.71 -4.66 -22.88
N GLU A 9 -39.03 -3.49 -23.42
CA GLU A 9 -38.45 -2.21 -23.02
C GLU A 9 -39.28 -1.58 -21.89
N GLY A 10 -38.63 -0.94 -20.91
CA GLY A 10 -39.31 -0.33 -19.78
C GLY A 10 -38.41 0.55 -18.92
N TRP A 11 -39.04 1.33 -18.05
CA TRP A 11 -38.34 2.19 -17.09
C TRP A 11 -37.89 1.37 -15.87
N VAL A 12 -36.58 1.32 -15.62
CA VAL A 12 -35.98 0.69 -14.45
C VAL A 12 -35.34 1.76 -13.55
N PRO A 13 -35.58 1.74 -12.22
CA PRO A 13 -34.87 2.59 -11.29
C PRO A 13 -33.36 2.33 -11.34
N ALA A 14 -32.56 3.39 -11.38
CA ALA A 14 -31.11 3.30 -11.58
C ALA A 14 -30.36 2.48 -10.52
N CYS A 15 -30.94 2.28 -9.33
CA CYS A 15 -30.36 1.44 -8.27
C CYS A 15 -30.32 -0.07 -8.61
N TYR A 16 -31.06 -0.51 -9.62
CA TYR A 16 -31.04 -1.89 -10.11
C TYR A 16 -30.11 -2.09 -11.32
N LEU A 17 -29.49 -1.02 -11.82
CA LEU A 17 -28.56 -1.06 -12.93
C LEU A 17 -27.14 -0.95 -12.38
N GLU A 18 -26.41 -2.06 -12.38
CA GLU A 18 -24.96 -1.99 -12.23
C GLU A 18 -24.41 -1.32 -13.49
N LYS A 19 -23.84 -0.13 -13.35
CA LYS A 19 -23.06 0.48 -14.44
C LYS A 19 -21.90 -0.46 -14.69
N SER A 20 -21.93 -1.18 -15.81
CA SER A 20 -20.76 -1.84 -16.37
C SER A 20 -19.72 -0.76 -16.60
N THR A 21 -18.84 -0.54 -15.63
CA THR A 21 -17.65 0.24 -15.88
C THR A 21 -16.88 -0.57 -16.91
N ALA A 22 -16.56 0.03 -18.04
CA ALA A 22 -15.73 -0.61 -19.07
C ALA A 22 -14.32 -1.01 -18.56
N PHE A 23 -14.09 -0.93 -17.25
CA PHE A 23 -12.88 -1.24 -16.54
C PHE A 23 -12.52 -2.73 -16.60
N ASP A 24 -13.50 -3.63 -16.75
CA ASP A 24 -13.23 -5.08 -16.81
C ASP A 24 -13.11 -5.65 -18.24
N THR A 25 -13.30 -4.86 -19.32
CA THR A 25 -13.16 -5.38 -20.70
C THR A 25 -12.28 -4.53 -21.64
N LEU A 26 -11.86 -3.32 -21.25
CA LEU A 26 -11.01 -2.47 -22.09
C LEU A 26 -9.82 -1.88 -21.33
N SER A 27 -8.81 -2.73 -21.09
CA SER A 27 -7.44 -2.31 -20.76
C SER A 27 -6.73 -1.57 -21.93
N SER A 28 -7.44 -0.96 -22.88
CA SER A 28 -6.85 -0.37 -24.10
C SER A 28 -7.53 0.91 -24.64
N TYR A 29 -8.61 1.43 -24.04
CA TYR A 29 -9.09 2.76 -24.42
C TYR A 29 -8.36 3.80 -23.56
N VAL A 30 -7.42 4.51 -24.17
CA VAL A 30 -6.67 5.59 -23.53
C VAL A 30 -7.66 6.74 -23.31
N VAL A 31 -8.29 6.79 -22.14
CA VAL A 31 -8.96 8.00 -21.66
C VAL A 31 -7.86 9.04 -21.49
N THR A 32 -7.87 10.08 -22.32
CA THR A 32 -6.92 11.18 -22.17
C THR A 32 -7.36 12.04 -20.99
N GLU A 33 -6.41 12.66 -20.28
CA GLU A 33 -6.70 13.53 -19.13
C GLU A 33 -7.73 14.64 -19.44
N ALA A 34 -7.89 14.98 -20.73
CA ALA A 34 -8.83 15.98 -21.23
C ALA A 34 -10.32 15.55 -21.20
N ASP A 35 -10.61 14.25 -21.14
CA ASP A 35 -11.98 13.71 -21.16
C ASP A 35 -12.49 13.32 -19.76
N MET A 36 -11.64 13.38 -18.72
CA MET A 36 -12.03 13.07 -17.34
C MET A 36 -12.78 14.21 -16.66
N ASP A 37 -13.75 13.87 -15.82
CA ASP A 37 -14.38 14.85 -14.93
C ASP A 37 -13.30 15.49 -14.02
N PRO A 38 -13.28 16.81 -13.83
CA PRO A 38 -12.26 17.48 -13.03
C PRO A 38 -12.10 16.89 -11.61
N LYS A 39 -13.18 16.37 -11.03
CA LYS A 39 -13.16 15.74 -9.71
C LYS A 39 -12.51 14.36 -9.74
N GLU A 40 -12.64 13.61 -10.83
CA GLU A 40 -11.96 12.33 -11.02
C GLU A 40 -10.46 12.53 -11.21
N LEU A 41 -10.05 13.55 -11.97
CA LEU A 41 -8.64 13.91 -12.13
C LEU A 41 -8.01 14.33 -10.79
N GLU A 42 -8.69 15.18 -10.01
CA GLU A 42 -8.24 15.58 -8.67
C GLU A 42 -8.09 14.37 -7.74
N ALA A 43 -9.03 13.43 -7.77
CA ALA A 43 -8.96 12.22 -6.95
C ALA A 43 -7.78 11.32 -7.33
N LEU A 44 -7.44 11.22 -8.62
CA LEU A 44 -6.27 10.48 -9.10
C LEU A 44 -4.96 11.14 -8.63
N GLN A 45 -4.83 12.46 -8.82
CA GLN A 45 -3.65 13.22 -8.40
C GLN A 45 -3.43 13.14 -6.88
N ASN A 46 -4.49 13.31 -6.09
CA ASN A 46 -4.42 13.16 -4.64
C ASN A 46 -3.97 11.76 -4.23
N ARG A 47 -4.45 10.73 -4.91
CA ARG A 47 -4.05 9.35 -4.64
C ARG A 47 -2.58 9.10 -4.96
N GLU A 48 -2.08 9.62 -6.07
CA GLU A 48 -0.65 9.51 -6.43
C GLU A 48 0.23 10.24 -5.40
N ALA A 49 -0.17 11.43 -4.97
CA ALA A 49 0.53 12.19 -3.94
C ALA A 49 0.62 11.41 -2.62
N ILE A 50 -0.48 10.82 -2.17
CA ILE A 50 -0.50 10.00 -0.93
C ILE A 50 0.40 8.77 -1.05
N VAL A 51 0.39 8.08 -2.19
CA VAL A 51 1.26 6.90 -2.38
C VAL A 51 2.72 7.29 -2.40
N LYS A 52 3.05 8.42 -3.03
CA LYS A 52 4.40 8.96 -3.03
C LYS A 52 4.86 9.31 -1.60
N GLU A 53 4.03 10.05 -0.86
CA GLU A 53 4.31 10.39 0.54
C GLU A 53 4.51 9.14 1.40
N LEU A 54 3.68 8.10 1.21
CA LEU A 54 3.84 6.83 1.91
C LEU A 54 5.19 6.17 1.62
N VAL A 55 5.65 6.15 0.36
CA VAL A 55 6.96 5.58 0.00
C VAL A 55 8.08 6.37 0.68
N GLU A 56 8.06 7.70 0.55
CA GLU A 56 9.09 8.58 1.10
C GLU A 56 9.18 8.48 2.63
N THR A 57 8.04 8.53 3.31
CA THR A 57 7.99 8.44 4.77
C THR A 57 8.39 7.06 5.29
N GLU A 58 8.03 6.00 4.58
CA GLU A 58 8.42 4.64 4.94
C GLU A 58 9.93 4.43 4.70
N GLU A 59 10.53 5.04 3.67
CA GLU A 59 11.98 4.98 3.44
C GLU A 59 12.77 5.66 4.56
N ASP A 60 12.30 6.81 5.03
CA ASP A 60 12.94 7.51 6.14
C ASP A 60 12.74 6.76 7.47
N PHE A 61 11.56 6.20 7.71
CA PHE A 61 11.30 5.35 8.87
C PHE A 61 12.23 4.13 8.89
N ALA A 62 12.39 3.45 7.75
CA ALA A 62 13.26 2.28 7.63
C ALA A 62 14.75 2.62 7.90
N LYS A 63 15.22 3.79 7.43
CA LYS A 63 16.58 4.30 7.72
C LYS A 63 16.76 4.57 9.21
N ASP A 64 15.79 5.21 9.86
CA ASP A 64 15.84 5.50 11.30
C ASP A 64 15.85 4.21 12.12
N MET A 65 15.06 3.20 11.73
CA MET A 65 15.10 1.90 12.39
C MET A 65 16.47 1.23 12.27
N GLN A 66 17.07 1.24 11.07
CA GLN A 66 18.43 0.71 10.88
C GLN A 66 19.44 1.47 11.74
N PHE A 67 19.34 2.80 11.83
CA PHE A 67 20.22 3.59 12.67
C PHE A 67 20.15 3.14 14.14
N VAL A 68 18.94 2.89 14.67
CA VAL A 68 18.76 2.38 16.03
C VAL A 68 19.37 0.98 16.18
N VAL A 69 19.20 0.11 15.18
CA VAL A 69 19.80 -1.24 15.20
C VAL A 69 21.33 -1.18 15.26
N GLU A 70 21.95 -0.38 14.39
CA GLU A 70 23.41 -0.30 14.27
C GLU A 70 24.06 0.37 15.48
N ASN A 71 23.46 1.45 15.97
CA ASN A 71 24.10 2.33 16.96
C ASN A 71 23.70 2.02 18.41
N TYR A 72 22.57 1.33 18.63
CA TYR A 72 22.10 1.05 19.99
C TYR A 72 21.85 -0.45 20.21
N TYR A 73 21.04 -1.09 19.36
CA TYR A 73 20.66 -2.50 19.57
C TYR A 73 21.88 -3.44 19.59
N LYS A 74 22.78 -3.31 18.62
CA LYS A 74 24.03 -4.11 18.55
C LYS A 74 25.02 -3.75 19.66
N GLN A 75 25.05 -2.48 20.08
CA GLN A 75 25.96 -2.03 21.15
C GLN A 75 25.63 -2.65 22.51
N MET A 76 24.41 -3.12 22.72
CA MET A 76 24.02 -3.84 23.94
C MET A 76 24.71 -5.20 24.08
N ASP A 77 25.26 -5.77 23.00
CA ASP A 77 26.03 -7.02 23.06
C ASP A 77 27.53 -6.76 23.36
N ASN A 78 27.93 -5.49 23.49
CA ASN A 78 29.32 -5.11 23.71
C ASN A 78 29.84 -5.63 25.06
N PRO A 79 30.91 -6.46 25.08
CA PRO A 79 31.49 -6.99 26.32
C PRO A 79 31.97 -5.92 27.32
N ARG A 80 32.24 -4.70 26.83
CA ARG A 80 32.67 -3.56 27.66
C ARG A 80 31.52 -2.86 28.39
N LEU A 81 30.27 -3.08 27.97
CA LEU A 81 29.10 -2.51 28.63
C LEU A 81 28.82 -3.24 29.96
N PRO A 82 28.46 -2.56 31.06
CA PRO A 82 28.12 -3.25 32.30
C PRO A 82 26.97 -4.26 32.10
N LYS A 83 27.06 -5.41 32.77
CA LYS A 83 26.12 -6.54 32.59
C LYS A 83 24.66 -6.12 32.77
N GLU A 84 24.39 -5.26 33.74
CA GLU A 84 23.07 -4.68 34.02
C GLU A 84 22.41 -3.98 32.83
N PHE A 85 23.18 -3.41 31.89
CA PHE A 85 22.63 -2.85 30.67
C PHE A 85 22.38 -3.94 29.63
N ARG A 86 23.34 -4.87 29.45
CA ARG A 86 23.20 -5.97 28.49
C ARG A 86 21.98 -6.84 28.77
N ASP A 87 21.76 -7.17 30.03
CA ASP A 87 20.63 -8.01 30.47
C ASP A 87 19.27 -7.31 30.26
N ARG A 88 19.26 -5.98 30.12
CA ARG A 88 18.05 -5.19 29.81
C ARG A 88 17.75 -5.05 28.32
N LYS A 89 18.59 -5.58 27.43
CA LYS A 89 18.39 -5.47 25.97
C LYS A 89 16.98 -5.87 25.53
N GLY A 90 16.49 -7.02 26.00
CA GLY A 90 15.13 -7.49 25.67
C GLY A 90 14.03 -6.57 26.20
N SER A 91 14.22 -5.93 27.36
CA SER A 91 13.23 -5.01 27.94
C SER A 91 13.20 -3.65 27.25
N VAL A 92 14.35 -3.17 26.75
CA VAL A 92 14.45 -1.87 26.07
C VAL A 92 13.98 -1.98 24.62
N PHE A 93 14.37 -3.06 23.92
CA PHE A 93 14.12 -3.19 22.49
C PHE A 93 12.98 -4.14 22.14
N GLY A 94 12.57 -5.06 23.01
CA GLY A 94 11.48 -6.00 22.71
C GLY A 94 11.68 -6.71 21.35
N ASN A 95 10.65 -6.66 20.50
CA ASN A 95 10.66 -7.19 19.12
C ASN A 95 11.10 -6.16 18.07
N PHE A 96 11.76 -5.06 18.46
CA PHE A 96 12.15 -3.98 17.56
C PHE A 96 12.96 -4.47 16.34
N LYS A 97 13.84 -5.45 16.54
CA LYS A 97 14.65 -6.02 15.45
C LYS A 97 13.78 -6.73 14.41
N ASP A 98 12.74 -7.45 14.84
CA ASP A 98 11.81 -8.15 13.95
C ASP A 98 10.98 -7.15 13.15
N ILE A 99 10.49 -6.08 13.80
CA ILE A 99 9.79 -4.98 13.13
C ILE A 99 10.72 -4.31 12.10
N CYS A 100 11.96 -3.99 12.49
CA CYS A 100 12.94 -3.40 11.59
C CYS A 100 13.19 -4.29 10.36
N ASP A 101 13.35 -5.59 10.56
CA ASP A 101 13.58 -6.53 9.48
C ASP A 101 12.37 -6.64 8.54
N PHE A 102 11.15 -6.64 9.10
CA PHE A 102 9.93 -6.62 8.32
C PHE A 102 9.82 -5.35 7.46
N HIS A 103 10.00 -4.17 8.06
CA HIS A 103 9.90 -2.90 7.35
C HIS A 103 10.91 -2.83 6.20
N ASN A 104 12.17 -3.16 6.47
CA ASN A 104 13.25 -3.06 5.48
C ASN A 104 13.17 -4.11 4.37
N ASN A 105 12.77 -5.34 4.69
CA ASN A 105 12.89 -6.46 3.74
C ASN A 105 11.59 -6.89 3.08
N VAL A 106 10.45 -6.58 3.70
CA VAL A 106 9.11 -7.04 3.28
C VAL A 106 8.26 -5.84 2.88
N LEU A 107 7.99 -4.92 3.80
CA LEU A 107 7.11 -3.78 3.56
C LEU A 107 7.69 -2.87 2.48
N MET A 108 8.95 -2.44 2.62
CA MET A 108 9.60 -1.53 1.68
C MET A 108 9.58 -2.06 0.24
N LYS A 109 9.84 -3.36 0.06
CA LYS A 109 9.80 -4.00 -1.27
C LYS A 109 8.39 -4.04 -1.83
N GLY A 110 7.39 -4.33 -0.99
CA GLY A 110 5.98 -4.36 -1.38
C GLY A 110 5.47 -2.99 -1.81
N VAL A 111 5.82 -1.95 -1.05
CA VAL A 111 5.42 -0.56 -1.31
C VAL A 111 6.11 -0.04 -2.57
N ASN A 112 7.43 -0.22 -2.72
CA ASN A 112 8.17 0.21 -3.91
C ASN A 112 7.71 -0.51 -5.20
N TYR A 113 7.43 -1.82 -5.14
CA TYR A 113 6.97 -2.57 -6.32
C TYR A 113 5.61 -2.08 -6.85
N HIS A 114 4.76 -1.54 -5.98
CA HIS A 114 3.42 -1.06 -6.33
C HIS A 114 3.26 0.47 -6.27
N ALA A 115 4.35 1.23 -6.09
CA ALA A 115 4.32 2.69 -6.02
C ALA A 115 3.68 3.31 -7.28
N ASN A 116 3.98 2.77 -8.46
CA ASN A 116 3.41 3.21 -9.74
C ASN A 116 2.01 2.63 -10.03
N GLN A 117 1.45 1.82 -9.11
CA GLN A 117 0.13 1.20 -9.27
C GLN A 117 -0.67 1.28 -7.95
N PRO A 118 -1.18 2.48 -7.60
CA PRO A 118 -1.92 2.73 -6.36
C PRO A 118 -3.10 1.78 -6.09
N THR A 119 -3.70 1.19 -7.13
CA THR A 119 -4.79 0.19 -7.04
C THR A 119 -4.35 -1.16 -6.55
N LYS A 120 -3.08 -1.52 -6.73
CA LYS A 120 -2.53 -2.80 -6.28
C LYS A 120 -1.90 -2.69 -4.89
N LEU A 121 -1.45 -1.50 -4.51
CA LEU A 121 -0.82 -1.24 -3.21
C LEU A 121 -1.67 -1.71 -2.03
N GLY A 122 -2.98 -1.43 -2.03
CA GLY A 122 -3.89 -1.90 -0.97
C GLY A 122 -3.96 -3.43 -0.86
N LYS A 123 -3.87 -4.16 -1.98
CA LYS A 123 -3.82 -5.63 -1.98
C LYS A 123 -2.49 -6.16 -1.45
N THR A 124 -1.40 -5.39 -1.61
CA THR A 124 -0.09 -5.74 -1.04
C THR A 124 -0.17 -5.78 0.47
N PHE A 125 -0.70 -4.73 1.10
CA PHE A 125 -0.84 -4.66 2.55
C PHE A 125 -1.63 -5.81 3.16
N LEU A 126 -2.66 -6.32 2.47
CA LEU A 126 -3.45 -7.46 2.93
C LEU A 126 -2.71 -8.81 2.85
N ARG A 127 -1.57 -8.87 2.16
CA ARG A 127 -0.79 -10.09 1.95
C ARG A 127 0.52 -10.11 2.74
N LEU A 128 0.91 -8.99 3.33
CA LEU A 128 2.08 -8.88 4.22
C LEU A 128 1.72 -9.36 5.63
#